data_AF-A0A3D0YSA9-F1
#
_entry.id   AF-A0A3D0YSA9-F1
#
_cell.length_a   1.000
_cell.length_b   1.000
_cell.length_c   1.000
_cell.angle_alpha   90.00
_cell.angle_beta   90.00
_cell.angle_gamma   90.00
#
_symmetry.space_group_name_H-M   'P 1'
#
loop_
_entity.id
_entity.type
_entity.pdbx_description
1 polymer ?
#
loop_
_entity_poly.entity_id
_entity_poly.type
_entity_poly.pdbx_seq_one_letter_code
_entity_poly.pdbx_strand_id
1 'polypeptide(L)'
;MKDYHSKKSLRSTRDYSRRNYGNPLFGGQNNKRKTRDPRLLKIIVLITISFALLLFVGWYLFWSQSFRISNITIEGVSADTSTIIRELMESRLQKRRLIFLPQASIFIFDTKTAESDITQKFYLNSLEIRKKLPGTILVKAEEKTSVGAFLAKGQFLAIDEEGYVIRELTKRERIALIDLPEGFEGVAAGELGAESVGVGDIDPNTITDPDKDR
;
A
#
# COMPACT_ATOMS: atom_id res chain seq x y z
N MET A 1 64.81 -60.25 77.42
CA MET A 1 63.43 -60.78 77.52
C MET A 1 62.57 -60.03 76.53
N LYS A 2 61.78 -60.77 75.73
CA LYS A 2 60.88 -60.24 74.71
C LYS A 2 59.49 -60.13 75.34
N ASP A 3 58.95 -58.92 75.44
CA ASP A 3 57.56 -58.73 75.87
C ASP A 3 56.71 -58.36 74.65
N TYR A 4 56.11 -59.41 74.09
CA TYR A 4 55.02 -59.36 73.13
C TYR A 4 53.73 -59.07 73.89
N HIS A 5 53.11 -57.91 73.66
CA HIS A 5 51.68 -57.73 73.96
C HIS A 5 50.91 -57.34 72.70
N SER A 6 50.16 -58.34 72.23
CA SER A 6 49.26 -58.31 71.09
C SER A 6 47.80 -58.25 71.57
N LYS A 7 46.95 -57.62 70.75
CA LYS A 7 45.47 -57.59 70.71
C LYS A 7 44.81 -56.43 71.48
N LYS A 8 43.73 -55.78 70.99
CA LYS A 8 42.60 -56.26 70.16
C LYS A 8 42.07 -55.16 69.22
N SER A 9 41.56 -55.54 68.05
CA SER A 9 40.77 -54.66 67.18
C SER A 9 39.41 -54.34 67.81
N LEU A 10 39.08 -53.06 67.91
CA LEU A 10 37.78 -52.60 68.38
C LEU A 10 36.72 -52.96 67.32
N ARG A 11 35.74 -53.77 67.73
CA ARG A 11 34.57 -54.11 66.91
C ARG A 11 33.74 -52.85 66.69
N SER A 12 33.52 -52.50 65.42
CA SER A 12 32.62 -51.43 65.01
C SER A 12 31.17 -51.78 65.42
N THR A 13 30.62 -51.00 66.34
CA THR A 13 29.20 -51.06 66.72
C THR A 13 28.38 -50.65 65.50
N ARG A 14 27.56 -51.58 64.97
CA ARG A 14 26.58 -51.26 63.92
C ARG A 14 25.52 -50.35 64.53
N ASP A 15 25.55 -49.07 64.15
CA ASP A 15 24.54 -48.09 64.51
C ASP A 15 23.23 -48.40 63.77
N TYR A 16 22.24 -48.93 64.49
CA TYR A 16 20.91 -49.30 63.95
C TYR A 16 19.83 -48.21 64.17
N SER A 17 20.18 -46.93 64.09
CA SER A 17 19.25 -45.83 64.46
C SER A 17 18.99 -44.77 63.39
N ARG A 18 19.06 -45.12 62.09
CA ARG A 18 18.59 -44.23 61.00
C ARG A 18 17.24 -44.64 60.43
N ARG A 19 16.20 -44.67 61.26
CA ARG A 19 14.82 -44.60 60.75
C ARG A 19 14.19 -43.31 61.26
N ASN A 20 14.01 -42.36 60.34
CA ASN A 20 13.22 -41.16 60.57
C ASN A 20 11.75 -41.59 60.69
N TYR A 21 11.26 -41.74 61.91
CA TYR A 21 9.83 -41.85 62.17
C TYR A 21 9.24 -40.43 62.12
N GLY A 22 8.68 -40.06 60.96
CA GLY A 22 7.89 -38.85 60.83
C GLY A 22 6.53 -39.01 61.52
N ASN A 23 6.05 -37.95 62.17
CA ASN A 23 4.79 -37.96 62.91
C ASN A 23 3.58 -38.10 61.95
N PRO A 24 2.76 -39.17 62.05
CA PRO A 24 1.63 -39.39 61.16
C PRO A 24 0.43 -38.47 61.44
N LEU A 25 0.37 -37.84 62.62
CA LEU A 25 -0.74 -36.95 63.00
C LEU A 25 -0.65 -35.57 62.36
N PHE A 26 0.55 -35.16 61.94
CA PHE A 26 0.76 -34.03 61.05
C PHE A 26 1.12 -34.59 59.69
N GLY A 27 0.10 -35.09 58.97
CA GLY A 27 0.26 -35.45 57.56
C GLY A 27 0.92 -34.29 56.86
N GLY A 28 2.20 -34.46 56.51
CA GLY A 28 3.03 -33.38 56.00
C GLY A 28 2.33 -32.76 54.83
N GLN A 29 1.75 -31.58 55.03
CA GLN A 29 1.43 -30.66 53.96
C GLN A 29 2.77 -30.22 53.38
N ASN A 30 3.38 -31.13 52.63
CA ASN A 30 4.32 -30.84 51.59
C ASN A 30 3.52 -30.07 50.53
N ASN A 31 3.12 -28.84 50.88
CA ASN A 31 3.09 -27.76 49.94
C ASN A 31 4.52 -27.67 49.43
N LYS A 32 4.85 -28.54 48.47
CA LYS A 32 5.95 -28.35 47.55
C LYS A 32 5.64 -27.00 46.92
N ARG A 33 6.06 -25.92 47.57
CA ARG A 33 6.10 -24.59 46.98
C ARG A 33 6.81 -24.86 45.68
N LYS A 34 6.07 -24.83 44.58
CA LYS A 34 6.59 -25.06 43.24
C LYS A 34 7.56 -23.89 43.04
N THR A 35 8.80 -24.09 43.47
CA THR A 35 9.85 -23.09 43.38
C THR A 35 10.00 -22.89 41.89
N ARG A 36 9.44 -21.78 41.40
CA ARG A 36 9.53 -21.44 39.99
C ARG A 36 11.01 -21.46 39.65
N ASP A 37 11.41 -22.33 38.72
CA ASP A 37 12.81 -22.45 38.34
C ASP A 37 13.30 -21.04 37.93
N PRO A 38 14.31 -20.48 38.61
CA PRO A 38 14.80 -19.15 38.30
C PRO A 38 15.30 -19.03 36.86
N ARG A 39 15.61 -20.15 36.18
CA ARG A 39 15.98 -20.18 34.76
C ARG A 39 14.79 -19.87 33.85
N LEU A 40 13.61 -20.44 34.13
CA LEU A 40 12.39 -20.17 33.36
C LEU A 40 11.93 -18.72 33.53
N LEU A 41 12.03 -18.18 34.75
CA LEU A 41 11.75 -16.76 34.99
C LEU A 41 12.70 -15.84 34.23
N LYS A 42 14.00 -16.14 34.20
CA LYS A 42 14.98 -15.37 33.40
C LYS A 42 14.66 -15.38 31.91
N ILE A 43 14.26 -16.54 31.36
CA ILE A 43 13.88 -16.65 29.94
C ILE A 43 12.62 -15.84 29.64
N ILE A 44 11.59 -15.93 30.50
CA ILE A 44 10.36 -15.15 30.34
C ILE A 44 10.66 -13.66 30.38
N VAL A 45 11.48 -13.21 31.34
CA VAL A 45 11.90 -11.80 31.45
C VAL A 45 12.68 -11.34 30.20
N LEU A 46 13.56 -12.18 29.66
CA LEU A 46 14.31 -11.85 28.46
C LEU A 46 13.41 -11.75 27.23
N ILE A 47 12.43 -12.65 27.09
CA ILE A 47 11.42 -12.62 26.03
C ILE A 47 10.55 -11.37 26.15
N THR A 48 10.08 -11.02 27.35
CA THR A 48 9.23 -9.83 27.54
C THR A 48 10.00 -8.55 27.24
N ILE A 49 11.27 -8.44 27.65
CA ILE A 49 12.14 -7.31 27.31
C ILE A 49 12.36 -7.24 25.79
N SER A 50 12.68 -8.36 25.15
CA SER A 50 12.85 -8.42 23.70
C SER A 50 11.58 -8.00 22.95
N PHE A 51 10.42 -8.48 23.40
CA PHE A 51 9.13 -8.12 22.83
C PHE A 51 8.80 -6.63 23.05
N ALA A 52 9.04 -6.10 24.24
CA ALA A 52 8.86 -4.68 24.52
C ALA A 52 9.78 -3.80 23.66
N LEU A 53 11.03 -4.23 23.44
CA LEU A 53 11.97 -3.54 22.56
C LEU A 53 11.48 -3.55 21.10
N LEU A 54 10.99 -4.69 20.61
CA LEU A 54 10.42 -4.79 19.27
C LEU A 54 9.20 -3.88 19.09
N LEU A 55 8.30 -3.83 20.08
CA LEU A 55 7.16 -2.92 20.05
C LEU A 55 7.59 -1.46 20.08
N PHE A 56 8.60 -1.12 20.87
CA PHE A 56 9.14 0.24 20.95
C PHE A 56 9.79 0.67 19.62
N VAL A 57 10.62 -0.19 19.02
CA VAL A 57 11.24 0.06 17.71
C VAL A 57 10.16 0.17 16.64
N GLY A 58 9.18 -0.73 16.62
CA GLY A 58 8.04 -0.64 15.71
C GLY A 58 7.32 0.69 15.84
N TRP A 59 6.90 1.06 17.05
CA TRP A 59 6.25 2.33 17.34
C TRP A 59 7.09 3.53 16.87
N TYR A 60 8.38 3.53 17.17
CA TYR A 60 9.30 4.58 16.77
C TYR A 60 9.40 4.71 15.24
N LEU A 61 9.48 3.60 14.50
CA LEU A 61 9.53 3.61 13.04
C LEU A 61 8.22 4.15 12.42
N PHE A 62 7.07 3.84 13.01
CA PHE A 62 5.77 4.34 12.52
C PHE A 62 5.56 5.83 12.80
N TRP A 63 6.06 6.33 13.94
CA TRP A 63 5.87 7.71 14.38
C TRP A 63 7.04 8.65 14.01
N SER A 64 8.16 8.10 13.54
CA SER A 64 9.32 8.91 13.16
C SER A 64 9.04 9.75 11.91
N GLN A 65 9.41 11.01 11.98
CA GLN A 65 9.29 11.98 10.89
C GLN A 65 10.05 11.54 9.63
N SER A 66 11.10 10.74 9.76
CA SER A 66 11.92 10.26 8.65
C SER A 66 11.15 9.34 7.68
N PHE A 67 10.10 8.66 8.14
CA PHE A 67 9.26 7.78 7.32
C PHE A 67 7.98 8.45 6.81
N ARG A 68 7.88 9.77 6.97
CA ARG A 68 6.79 10.56 6.43
C ARG A 68 7.02 10.78 4.94
N ILE A 69 5.96 10.63 4.16
CA ILE A 69 5.97 10.89 2.72
C ILE A 69 6.22 12.38 2.52
N SER A 70 7.37 12.70 1.96
CA SER A 70 7.84 14.06 1.71
C SER A 70 7.97 14.37 0.22
N ASN A 71 8.16 13.34 -0.61
CA ASN A 71 8.39 13.51 -2.04
C ASN A 71 7.47 12.60 -2.86
N ILE A 72 6.85 13.16 -3.89
CA ILE A 72 6.06 12.44 -4.89
C ILE A 72 6.71 12.68 -6.25
N THR A 73 7.33 11.64 -6.79
CA THR A 73 7.98 11.65 -8.10
C THR A 73 7.04 10.99 -9.11
N ILE A 74 6.67 11.72 -10.15
CA ILE A 74 5.75 11.27 -11.19
C ILE A 74 6.52 11.23 -12.52
N GLU A 75 6.49 10.09 -13.20
CA GLU A 75 7.20 9.84 -14.46
C GLU A 75 6.23 9.29 -15.52
N GLY A 76 6.41 9.68 -16.79
CA GLY A 76 5.72 9.10 -17.95
C GLY A 76 4.38 9.73 -18.36
N VAL A 77 3.98 10.84 -17.71
CA VAL A 77 2.73 11.56 -18.01
C VAL A 77 2.98 13.02 -18.40
N SER A 78 2.00 13.66 -19.02
CA SER A 78 2.05 15.09 -19.36
C SER A 78 2.15 15.97 -18.11
N ALA A 79 2.67 17.19 -18.27
CA ALA A 79 2.85 18.12 -17.14
C ALA A 79 1.51 18.46 -16.44
N ASP A 80 0.45 18.64 -17.21
CA ASP A 80 -0.89 18.94 -16.70
C ASP A 80 -1.44 17.77 -15.85
N THR A 81 -1.38 16.55 -16.38
CA THR A 81 -1.79 15.35 -15.65
C THR A 81 -0.93 15.09 -14.41
N SER A 82 0.38 15.31 -14.51
CA SER A 82 1.29 15.15 -13.36
C SER A 82 0.92 16.04 -12.19
N THR A 83 0.45 17.26 -12.49
CA THR A 83 0.04 18.24 -11.48
C THR A 83 -1.25 17.78 -10.79
N ILE A 84 -2.24 17.34 -11.57
CA ILE A 84 -3.51 16.84 -11.03
C ILE A 84 -3.32 15.56 -10.21
N ILE A 85 -2.47 14.63 -10.68
CA ILE A 85 -2.13 13.41 -9.93
C ILE A 85 -1.44 13.78 -8.62
N ARG A 86 -0.53 14.76 -8.64
CA ARG A 86 0.14 15.25 -7.42
C ARG A 86 -0.87 15.81 -6.42
N GLU A 87 -1.75 16.70 -6.86
CA GLU A 87 -2.81 17.27 -6.00
C GLU A 87 -3.72 16.18 -5.42
N LEU A 88 -4.10 15.20 -6.24
CA LEU A 88 -4.90 14.06 -5.79
C LEU A 88 -4.18 13.27 -4.69
N MET A 89 -2.90 13.00 -4.88
CA MET A 89 -2.06 12.30 -3.91
C MET A 89 -1.87 13.11 -2.63
N GLU A 90 -1.57 14.41 -2.74
CA GLU A 90 -1.42 15.31 -1.59
C GLU A 90 -2.72 15.43 -0.78
N SER A 91 -3.87 15.56 -1.44
CA SER A 91 -5.17 15.59 -0.78
C SER A 91 -5.44 14.31 0.01
N ARG A 92 -4.97 13.15 -0.48
CA ARG A 92 -5.05 11.87 0.24
C ARG A 92 -4.09 11.78 1.42
N LEU A 93 -2.91 12.38 1.33
CA LEU A 93 -1.98 12.44 2.46
C LEU A 93 -2.51 13.32 3.61
N GLN A 94 -3.33 14.33 3.29
CA GLN A 94 -3.97 15.18 4.29
C GLN A 94 -5.18 14.52 4.96
N LYS A 95 -5.86 13.58 4.30
CA LYS A 95 -6.97 12.82 4.89
C LYS A 95 -6.47 11.93 6.03
N ARG A 96 -7.12 12.00 7.19
CA ARG A 96 -6.85 11.13 8.34
C ARG A 96 -7.64 9.83 8.18
N ARG A 97 -6.97 8.69 8.01
CA ARG A 97 -7.61 7.36 7.94
C ARG A 97 -8.06 6.87 9.33
N LEU A 98 -7.34 7.24 10.39
CA LEU A 98 -7.71 6.98 11.79
C LEU A 98 -7.47 8.23 12.64
N ILE A 99 -8.23 8.37 13.73
CA ILE A 99 -8.19 9.51 14.68
C ILE A 99 -6.76 9.78 15.20
N PHE A 100 -5.95 8.74 15.32
CA PHE A 100 -4.59 8.80 15.91
C PHE A 100 -3.44 8.50 14.93
N LEU A 101 -3.70 8.09 13.68
CA LEU A 101 -2.62 7.75 12.73
C LEU A 101 -2.70 8.64 11.47
N PRO A 102 -1.69 9.48 11.22
CA PRO A 102 -1.62 10.23 9.97
C PRO A 102 -1.36 9.26 8.80
N GLN A 103 -2.11 9.39 7.72
CA GLN A 103 -1.90 8.62 6.47
C GLN A 103 -0.57 9.00 5.78
N ALA A 104 0.14 9.99 6.32
CA ALA A 104 1.41 10.48 5.82
C ALA A 104 2.60 9.51 6.04
N SER A 105 2.47 8.42 6.79
CA SER A 105 3.55 7.44 6.93
C SER A 105 3.62 6.50 5.72
N ILE A 106 4.82 6.30 5.16
CA ILE A 106 5.05 5.48 3.96
C ILE A 106 4.55 4.02 4.13
N PHE A 107 4.64 3.47 5.35
CA PHE A 107 4.16 2.13 5.66
C PHE A 107 2.63 2.02 5.61
N ILE A 108 1.90 3.07 6.01
CA ILE A 108 0.43 3.07 6.14
C ILE A 108 -0.25 3.43 4.82
N PHE A 109 0.45 4.15 3.94
CA PHE A 109 -0.10 4.59 2.65
C PHE A 109 -0.63 3.41 1.81
N ASP A 110 -1.86 3.54 1.33
CA ASP A 110 -2.55 2.49 0.59
C ASP A 110 -2.39 2.70 -0.92
N THR A 111 -1.45 1.96 -1.53
CA THR A 111 -1.13 2.10 -2.95
C THR A 111 -2.27 1.61 -3.82
N LYS A 112 -2.99 0.55 -3.44
CA LYS A 112 -4.07 -0.03 -4.25
C LYS A 112 -5.25 0.92 -4.38
N THR A 113 -5.64 1.56 -3.28
CA THR A 113 -6.72 2.55 -3.34
C THR A 113 -6.31 3.82 -4.08
N ALA A 114 -5.03 4.21 -4.02
CA ALA A 114 -4.51 5.33 -4.81
C ALA A 114 -4.50 4.99 -6.31
N GLU A 115 -4.11 3.76 -6.65
CA GLU A 115 -4.13 3.23 -8.01
C GLU A 115 -5.55 3.24 -8.58
N SER A 116 -6.53 2.73 -7.84
CA SER A 116 -7.94 2.74 -8.23
C SER A 116 -8.50 4.15 -8.44
N ASP A 117 -8.12 5.12 -7.61
CA ASP A 117 -8.61 6.50 -7.76
C ASP A 117 -8.06 7.16 -9.02
N ILE A 118 -6.80 6.85 -9.36
CA ILE A 118 -6.13 7.41 -10.53
C ILE A 118 -6.69 6.75 -11.80
N THR A 119 -6.85 5.43 -11.83
CA THR A 119 -7.40 4.72 -13.01
C THR A 119 -8.87 5.03 -13.27
N GLN A 120 -9.65 5.41 -12.25
CA GLN A 120 -11.02 5.89 -12.45
C GLN A 120 -11.10 7.30 -13.06
N LYS A 121 -10.07 8.13 -12.84
CA LYS A 121 -10.05 9.53 -13.31
C LYS A 121 -9.28 9.71 -14.61
N PHE A 122 -8.30 8.86 -14.87
CA PHE A 122 -7.39 8.96 -15.99
C PHE A 122 -7.34 7.67 -16.78
N TYR A 123 -7.34 7.80 -18.10
CA TYR A 123 -7.17 6.70 -19.02
C TYR A 123 -5.68 6.51 -19.28
N LEU A 124 -5.11 5.56 -18.55
CA LEU A 124 -3.69 5.22 -18.58
C LEU A 124 -3.51 3.84 -19.21
N ASN A 125 -2.45 3.68 -20.01
CA ASN A 125 -2.04 2.38 -20.53
C ASN A 125 -1.43 1.52 -19.42
N SER A 126 -0.62 2.15 -18.57
CA SER A 126 -0.03 1.52 -17.39
C SER A 126 0.02 2.50 -16.22
N LEU A 127 -0.17 1.98 -15.00
CA LEU A 127 0.00 2.72 -13.75
C LEU A 127 0.72 1.84 -12.75
N GLU A 128 1.82 2.34 -12.22
CA GLU A 128 2.61 1.66 -11.21
C GLU A 128 2.95 2.63 -10.08
N ILE A 129 2.52 2.29 -8.87
CA ILE A 129 2.78 3.08 -7.66
C ILE A 129 3.71 2.29 -6.75
N ARG A 130 4.96 2.72 -6.65
CA ARG A 130 5.98 2.11 -5.77
C ARG A 130 6.33 3.03 -4.60
N LYS A 131 6.56 2.42 -3.45
CA LYS A 131 7.09 3.09 -2.26
C LYS A 131 8.62 2.99 -2.26
N LYS A 132 9.32 4.12 -2.32
CA LYS A 132 10.77 4.21 -2.12
C LYS A 132 11.05 4.76 -0.72
N LEU A 133 11.61 3.92 0.15
CA LEU A 133 12.07 4.35 1.47
C LEU A 133 13.21 5.38 1.33
N PRO A 134 13.33 6.36 2.24
CA PRO A 134 12.57 6.49 3.49
C PRO A 134 11.22 7.24 3.37
N GLY A 135 10.93 7.98 2.30
CA GLY A 135 9.73 8.85 2.26
C GLY A 135 9.27 9.28 0.86
N THR A 136 9.60 8.53 -0.18
CA THR A 136 9.28 8.89 -1.56
C THR A 136 8.24 7.94 -2.14
N ILE A 137 7.21 8.49 -2.79
CA ILE A 137 6.30 7.71 -3.63
C ILE A 137 6.69 7.95 -5.09
N LEU A 138 6.99 6.85 -5.79
CA LEU A 138 7.23 6.86 -7.22
C LEU A 138 5.96 6.40 -7.93
N VAL A 139 5.39 7.29 -8.73
CA VAL A 139 4.26 7.01 -9.61
C VAL A 139 4.78 7.00 -11.03
N LYS A 140 4.81 5.82 -11.65
CA LYS A 140 5.07 5.67 -13.08
C LYS A 140 3.73 5.46 -13.74
N ALA A 141 3.38 6.32 -14.69
CA ALA A 141 2.15 6.18 -15.42
C ALA A 141 2.43 6.47 -16.90
N GLU A 142 1.71 5.79 -17.77
CA GLU A 142 1.78 6.00 -19.21
C GLU A 142 0.40 6.41 -19.70
N GLU A 143 0.28 7.60 -20.25
CA GLU A 143 -0.99 8.10 -20.78
C GLU A 143 -1.36 7.37 -22.06
N LYS A 144 -2.66 7.10 -22.24
CA LYS A 144 -3.15 6.57 -23.51
C LYS A 144 -3.21 7.70 -24.54
N THR A 145 -2.52 7.52 -25.67
CA THR A 145 -2.54 8.46 -26.79
C THR A 145 -3.85 8.33 -27.56
N SER A 146 -4.46 9.48 -27.89
CA SER A 146 -5.61 9.50 -28.79
C SER A 146 -5.14 9.53 -30.23
N VAL A 147 -5.74 8.70 -31.06
CA VAL A 147 -5.42 8.60 -32.49
C VAL A 147 -6.50 9.20 -33.38
N GLY A 148 -7.73 9.31 -32.86
CA GLY A 148 -8.83 9.91 -33.59
C GLY A 148 -9.85 10.60 -32.70
N ALA A 149 -10.70 11.39 -33.33
CA ALA A 149 -11.84 12.04 -32.72
C ALA A 149 -13.13 11.52 -33.34
N PHE A 150 -14.13 11.25 -32.51
CA PHE A 150 -15.42 10.73 -32.91
C PHE A 150 -16.53 11.64 -32.42
N LEU A 151 -17.41 12.04 -33.33
CA LEU A 151 -18.55 12.88 -33.00
C LEU A 151 -19.77 11.99 -32.75
N ALA A 152 -20.18 11.89 -31.49
CA ALA A 152 -21.40 11.18 -31.09
C ALA A 152 -22.34 12.14 -30.38
N LYS A 153 -23.59 12.27 -30.88
CA LYS A 153 -24.63 13.09 -30.23
C LYS A 153 -24.19 14.53 -29.90
N GLY A 154 -23.38 15.14 -30.77
CA GLY A 154 -22.86 16.50 -30.58
C GLY A 154 -21.67 16.64 -29.63
N GLN A 155 -21.09 15.53 -29.15
CA GLN A 155 -19.90 15.52 -28.30
C GLN A 155 -18.70 14.93 -29.06
N PHE A 156 -17.56 15.61 -28.98
CA PHE A 156 -16.30 15.14 -29.55
C PHE A 156 -15.60 14.23 -28.54
N LEU A 157 -15.46 12.97 -28.89
CA LEU A 157 -14.86 11.92 -28.07
C LEU A 157 -13.50 11.53 -28.67
N ALA A 158 -12.46 11.52 -27.86
CA ALA A 158 -11.15 10.98 -28.19
C ALA A 158 -11.20 9.45 -28.20
N ILE A 159 -10.64 8.84 -29.24
CA ILE A 159 -10.55 7.38 -29.43
C ILE A 159 -9.08 6.96 -29.50
N ASP A 160 -8.78 5.75 -29.02
CA ASP A 160 -7.47 5.08 -29.15
C ASP A 160 -7.30 4.29 -30.47
N GLU A 161 -6.16 3.61 -30.61
CA GLU A 161 -5.85 2.74 -31.75
C GLU A 161 -6.78 1.52 -31.87
N GLU A 162 -7.35 1.05 -30.75
CA GLU A 162 -8.24 -0.10 -30.70
C GLU A 162 -9.73 0.26 -30.89
N GLY A 163 -10.05 1.55 -31.03
CA GLY A 163 -11.41 2.02 -31.21
C GLY A 163 -12.19 2.29 -29.91
N TYR A 164 -11.56 2.27 -28.74
CA TYR A 164 -12.24 2.59 -27.48
C TYR A 164 -12.25 4.09 -27.20
N VAL A 165 -13.38 4.56 -26.65
CA VAL A 165 -13.53 5.95 -26.20
C VAL A 165 -12.69 6.18 -24.95
N ILE A 166 -11.71 7.07 -25.08
CA ILE A 166 -10.81 7.48 -24.00
C ILE A 166 -11.45 8.60 -23.19
N ARG A 167 -11.79 9.74 -23.79
CA ARG A 167 -12.29 10.92 -23.05
C ARG A 167 -13.01 11.90 -23.97
N GLU A 168 -13.75 12.84 -23.39
CA GLU A 168 -14.24 13.99 -24.16
C GLU A 168 -13.07 14.92 -24.51
N LEU A 169 -13.06 15.42 -25.74
CA LEU A 169 -12.06 16.38 -26.22
C LEU A 169 -12.29 17.74 -25.57
N THR A 170 -11.20 18.30 -25.04
CA THR A 170 -11.21 19.65 -24.47
C THR A 170 -11.47 20.70 -25.54
N LYS A 171 -11.96 21.89 -25.14
CA LYS A 171 -12.21 23.00 -26.08
C LYS A 171 -11.03 23.30 -27.01
N ARG A 172 -9.79 23.21 -26.52
CA ARG A 172 -8.57 23.45 -27.31
C ARG A 172 -8.35 22.36 -28.36
N GLU A 173 -8.51 21.10 -27.97
CA GLU A 173 -8.37 19.95 -28.89
C GLU A 173 -9.49 19.96 -29.94
N ARG A 174 -10.72 20.37 -29.58
CA ARG A 174 -11.82 20.55 -30.55
C ARG A 174 -11.51 21.60 -31.61
N ILE A 175 -10.90 22.72 -31.22
CA ILE A 175 -10.51 23.78 -32.16
C ILE A 175 -9.41 23.27 -33.11
N ALA A 176 -8.45 22.49 -32.60
CA ALA A 176 -7.39 21.90 -33.42
C ALA A 176 -7.92 20.89 -34.46
N LEU A 177 -9.06 20.24 -34.20
CA LEU A 177 -9.73 19.35 -35.16
C LEU A 177 -10.53 20.09 -36.24
N ILE A 178 -10.91 21.35 -35.99
CA ILE A 178 -11.60 22.19 -36.97
C ILE A 178 -10.61 22.73 -38.03
N ASP A 179 -9.32 22.74 -37.72
CA ASP A 179 -8.25 23.33 -38.54
C ASP A 179 -7.35 22.25 -39.20
N LEU A 180 -7.91 21.08 -39.49
CA LEU A 180 -7.15 19.98 -40.08
C LEU A 180 -6.56 20.38 -41.44
N PRO A 181 -5.24 20.17 -41.69
CA PRO A 181 -4.66 20.36 -43.01
C PRO A 181 -5.36 19.44 -44.03
N GLU A 182 -5.55 19.92 -45.25
CA GLU A 182 -6.12 19.16 -46.37
C GLU A 182 -5.44 17.78 -46.47
N GLY A 183 -6.15 16.72 -46.09
CA GLY A 183 -5.62 15.35 -46.09
C GLY A 183 -6.06 14.42 -44.95
N PHE A 184 -6.76 14.92 -43.92
CA PHE A 184 -7.38 14.06 -42.89
C PHE A 184 -8.85 13.77 -43.24
N GLU A 185 -9.19 12.50 -43.48
CA GLU A 185 -10.57 12.07 -43.72
C GLU A 185 -11.31 11.87 -42.38
N GLY A 186 -12.32 12.70 -42.13
CA GLY A 186 -13.24 12.52 -41.01
C GLY A 186 -14.35 11.54 -41.39
N VAL A 187 -14.39 10.37 -40.77
CA VAL A 187 -15.50 9.41 -40.99
C VAL A 187 -16.61 9.69 -39.99
N ALA A 188 -17.71 10.28 -40.46
CA ALA A 188 -18.93 10.45 -39.68
C ALA A 188 -19.63 9.10 -39.48
N ALA A 189 -20.05 8.82 -38.25
CA ALA A 189 -20.67 7.57 -37.81
C ALA A 189 -22.02 7.22 -38.48
N GLY A 190 -22.52 8.06 -39.39
CA GLY A 190 -23.72 7.79 -40.18
C GLY A 190 -23.50 6.76 -41.30
N GLU A 191 -22.24 6.47 -41.67
CA GLU A 191 -21.92 5.79 -42.93
C GLU A 191 -21.14 4.47 -42.75
N LEU A 192 -21.50 3.64 -41.77
CA LEU A 192 -21.11 2.22 -41.79
C LEU A 192 -21.94 1.42 -42.82
N GLY A 193 -22.14 1.98 -44.03
CA GLY A 193 -22.94 1.35 -45.08
C GLY A 193 -23.02 2.00 -46.47
N ALA A 194 -22.52 3.21 -46.72
CA ALA A 194 -22.55 3.78 -48.08
C ALA A 194 -21.49 4.86 -48.28
N GLU A 195 -20.72 4.71 -49.35
CA GLU A 195 -20.06 5.73 -50.18
C GLU A 195 -19.32 6.89 -49.48
N SER A 196 -18.00 6.91 -49.64
CA SER A 196 -17.12 8.03 -49.23
C SER A 196 -17.59 9.37 -49.80
N VAL A 197 -18.07 10.27 -48.95
CA VAL A 197 -18.31 11.67 -49.34
C VAL A 197 -17.08 12.50 -48.95
N GLY A 198 -16.42 13.06 -49.95
CA GLY A 198 -15.32 14.02 -49.75
C GLY A 198 -15.82 15.25 -49.01
N VAL A 199 -15.06 15.69 -48.00
CA VAL A 199 -15.30 16.95 -47.27
C VAL A 199 -14.92 18.11 -48.20
N GLY A 200 -15.83 18.46 -49.10
CA GLY A 200 -15.65 19.54 -50.08
C GLY A 200 -16.83 20.53 -50.16
N ASP A 201 -18.04 20.14 -49.75
CA ASP A 201 -19.26 20.92 -50.07
C ASP A 201 -20.15 21.23 -48.85
N ILE A 202 -19.58 21.60 -47.70
CA ILE A 202 -20.38 22.16 -46.61
C ILE A 202 -20.32 23.69 -46.71
N ASP A 203 -21.35 24.28 -47.33
CA ASP A 203 -21.57 25.73 -47.37
C ASP A 203 -21.74 26.27 -45.93
N PRO A 204 -20.86 27.18 -45.48
CA PRO A 204 -20.88 27.71 -44.11
C PRO A 204 -22.16 28.48 -43.74
N ASN A 205 -23.08 28.73 -44.69
CA ASN A 205 -24.34 29.45 -44.44
C ASN A 205 -25.56 28.58 -44.11
N THR A 206 -25.41 27.25 -43.98
CA THR A 206 -26.55 26.35 -43.68
C THR A 206 -26.68 25.93 -42.21
N ILE A 207 -26.13 26.71 -41.28
CA ILE A 207 -26.45 26.56 -39.85
C ILE A 207 -27.83 27.20 -39.59
N THR A 208 -28.90 26.40 -39.72
CA THR A 208 -30.21 26.78 -39.21
C THR A 208 -30.22 26.70 -37.69
N ASP A 209 -30.43 27.86 -37.07
CA ASP A 209 -30.69 28.06 -35.64
C ASP A 209 -31.91 27.23 -35.18
N PRO A 210 -31.74 26.26 -34.26
CA PRO A 210 -32.83 25.38 -33.82
C PRO A 210 -33.87 26.03 -32.90
N ASP A 211 -33.75 27.34 -32.57
CA ASP A 211 -34.62 28.00 -31.60
C ASP A 211 -35.58 29.04 -32.22
N LYS A 212 -35.81 29.01 -33.54
CA LYS A 212 -36.66 30.00 -34.21
C LYS A 212 -38.18 29.71 -34.17
N ASP A 213 -38.59 28.51 -33.77
CA ASP A 213 -40.01 28.09 -33.78
C ASP A 213 -40.55 27.60 -32.42
N ARG A 214 -40.14 28.23 -31.30
CA ARG A 214 -40.80 28.04 -30.00
C ARG A 214 -41.10 29.34 -29.26
#